data_AF-Q0V4K9-F1
#
_entry.id   AF-Q0V4K9-F1
#
_cell.length_a   1.000
_cell.length_b   1.000
_cell.length_c   1.000
_cell.angle_alpha   90.00
_cell.angle_beta   90.00
_cell.angle_gamma   90.00
#
_symmetry.space_group_name_H-M   'P 1'
#
loop_
_entity.id
_entity.type
_entity.pdbx_description
1 polymer ?
#
loop_
_entity_poly.entity_id
_entity_poly.type
_entity_poly.pdbx_seq_one_letter_code
_entity_poly.pdbx_strand_id
1 'polypeptide(L)'
;MSTPQPDCQTPENRSSSNQDSTKGALLITPVVLAQLEDLECPICHELYTEPRSTDHGSEPHQEWAVKVDMIAEWFGTKRCCGHVIGRKCLAKHLKGPGPWRNKCPLCRDVWFHDVAPRNAQPQVEAPEPPSTTRALRRSQRIAERRSMSQRSSGSIHGVARTQSRQRPQRRPIRFTQRLMAALEVEDGTEEVKGTMEEVERRLNRLYEDATG
;
A
#
# COMPACT_ATOMS: atom_id res chain seq x y z
N MET A 1 -48.24 0.00 -45.87
CA MET A 1 -48.20 0.50 -44.47
C MET A 1 -47.29 -0.43 -43.71
N SER A 2 -46.03 -0.05 -43.57
CA SER A 2 -44.98 -0.90 -42.99
C SER A 2 -44.59 -0.33 -41.63
N THR A 3 -44.85 -1.08 -40.57
CA THR A 3 -44.46 -0.75 -39.19
C THR A 3 -42.98 -1.09 -38.96
N PRO A 4 -42.17 -0.18 -38.41
CA PRO A 4 -40.77 -0.45 -38.07
C PRO A 4 -40.67 -1.25 -36.76
N GLN A 5 -39.77 -2.23 -36.73
CA GLN A 5 -39.44 -3.02 -35.53
C GLN A 5 -38.54 -2.21 -34.56
N PRO A 6 -38.69 -2.40 -33.24
CA PRO A 6 -37.79 -1.81 -32.25
C PRO A 6 -36.53 -2.66 -32.09
N ASP A 7 -35.37 -2.02 -32.26
CA ASP A 7 -34.05 -2.60 -32.00
C ASP A 7 -33.84 -2.91 -30.51
N CYS A 8 -33.62 -4.19 -30.19
CA CYS A 8 -33.13 -4.65 -28.90
C CYS A 8 -31.68 -4.18 -28.69
N GLN A 9 -31.51 -3.04 -28.02
CA GLN A 9 -30.20 -2.58 -27.56
C GLN A 9 -29.77 -3.37 -26.32
N THR A 10 -28.76 -4.22 -26.49
CA THR A 10 -28.07 -4.94 -25.41
C THR A 10 -27.38 -3.93 -24.49
N PRO A 11 -27.62 -3.94 -23.17
CA PRO A 11 -26.93 -3.04 -22.25
C PRO A 11 -25.44 -3.41 -22.20
N GLU A 12 -24.60 -2.53 -22.76
CA GLU A 12 -23.14 -2.60 -22.66
C GLU A 12 -22.75 -2.52 -21.18
N ASN A 13 -22.39 -3.68 -20.64
CA ASN A 13 -21.99 -3.90 -19.27
C ASN A 13 -20.62 -3.25 -19.01
N ARG A 14 -20.60 -1.92 -18.82
CA ARG A 14 -19.44 -1.15 -18.36
C ARG A 14 -19.19 -1.41 -16.88
N SER A 15 -18.72 -2.61 -16.57
CA SER A 15 -18.14 -2.95 -15.27
C SER A 15 -16.74 -2.35 -15.16
N SER A 16 -16.67 -1.03 -15.04
CA SER A 16 -15.45 -0.34 -14.57
C SER A 16 -15.34 -0.57 -13.07
N SER A 17 -14.99 -1.80 -12.67
CA SER A 17 -14.62 -2.08 -11.29
C SER A 17 -13.30 -1.38 -11.01
N ASN A 18 -13.36 -0.14 -10.52
CA ASN A 18 -12.31 0.45 -9.72
C ASN A 18 -12.14 -0.45 -8.49
N GLN A 19 -11.39 -1.54 -8.65
CA GLN A 19 -10.86 -2.27 -7.52
C GLN A 19 -9.80 -1.37 -6.92
N ASP A 20 -10.26 -0.39 -6.15
CA ASP A 20 -9.45 0.33 -5.19
C ASP A 20 -8.83 -0.74 -4.31
N SER A 21 -7.58 -1.07 -4.64
CA SER A 21 -6.72 -1.93 -3.85
C SER A 21 -6.77 -1.34 -2.45
N THR A 22 -7.50 -1.98 -1.54
CA THR A 22 -7.72 -1.54 -0.17
C THR A 22 -6.37 -1.63 0.53
N LYS A 23 -5.55 -0.60 0.34
CA LYS A 23 -4.25 -0.45 0.95
C LYS A 23 -4.50 -0.31 2.44
N GLY A 24 -4.11 -1.32 3.21
CA GLY A 24 -4.09 -1.19 4.66
C GLY A 24 -3.23 0.01 5.06
N ALA A 25 -3.60 0.68 6.15
CA ALA A 25 -2.83 1.78 6.69
C ALA A 25 -1.89 1.27 7.79
N LEU A 26 -0.60 1.65 7.71
CA LEU A 26 0.37 1.39 8.77
C LEU A 26 0.35 2.54 9.76
N LEU A 27 0.12 2.23 11.04
CA LEU A 27 0.31 3.18 12.12
C LEU A 27 1.77 3.13 12.58
N ILE A 28 2.50 4.21 12.30
CA ILE A 28 3.91 4.37 12.65
C ILE A 28 3.98 5.41 13.77
N THR A 29 4.47 4.98 14.93
CA THR A 29 4.54 5.82 16.13
C THR A 29 6.00 6.18 16.41
N PRO A 30 6.35 7.48 16.54
CA PRO A 30 7.65 7.89 17.06
C PRO A 30 7.88 7.36 18.47
N VAL A 31 9.12 6.97 18.78
CA VAL A 31 9.51 6.49 20.12
C VAL A 31 10.43 7.52 20.77
N VAL A 32 10.16 7.85 22.03
CA VAL A 32 10.99 8.77 22.82
C VAL A 32 12.31 8.08 23.17
N LEU A 33 13.44 8.75 22.96
CA LEU A 33 14.77 8.14 23.15
C LEU A 33 15.01 7.63 24.57
N ALA A 34 14.45 8.30 25.58
CA ALA A 34 14.54 7.89 26.97
C ALA A 34 13.89 6.51 27.28
N GLN A 35 13.07 5.98 26.36
CA GLN A 35 12.40 4.68 26.52
C GLN A 35 13.14 3.54 25.81
N LEU A 36 14.25 3.82 25.13
CA LEU A 36 14.99 2.83 24.35
C LEU A 36 16.15 2.25 25.15
N GLU A 37 16.34 0.93 25.02
CA GLU A 37 17.53 0.25 25.53
C GLU A 37 18.74 0.55 24.63
N ASP A 38 18.54 0.51 23.31
CA ASP A 38 19.54 0.82 22.29
C ASP A 38 19.22 2.14 21.58
N LEU A 39 20.21 3.04 21.52
CA LEU A 39 20.09 4.35 20.88
C LEU A 39 20.49 4.36 19.41
N GLU A 40 20.84 3.20 18.83
CA GLU A 40 21.29 3.06 17.45
C GLU A 40 20.27 2.29 16.61
N CYS A 41 20.15 2.67 15.34
CA CYS A 41 19.31 1.95 14.40
C CYS A 41 19.89 0.56 14.09
N PRO A 42 19.15 -0.54 14.27
CA PRO A 42 19.66 -1.90 14.01
C PRO A 42 19.90 -2.21 12.53
N ILE A 43 19.58 -1.29 11.61
CA ILE A 43 19.74 -1.46 10.16
C ILE A 43 20.93 -0.67 9.61
N CYS A 44 21.05 0.61 9.98
CA CYS A 44 22.12 1.48 9.48
C CYS A 44 23.18 1.81 10.55
N HIS A 45 22.94 1.47 11.82
CA HIS A 45 23.78 1.81 12.97
C HIS A 45 23.99 3.31 13.20
N GLU A 46 23.12 4.16 12.63
CA GLU A 46 23.09 5.59 12.96
C GLU A 46 22.40 5.82 14.31
N LEU A 47 22.93 6.74 15.12
CA LEU A 47 22.32 7.15 16.38
C LEU A 47 20.98 7.86 16.14
N TYR A 48 20.00 7.53 16.96
CA TYR A 48 18.71 8.18 16.93
C TYR A 48 18.77 9.61 17.48
N THR A 49 17.89 10.45 16.93
CA THR A 49 17.68 11.84 17.35
C THR A 49 16.20 12.07 17.66
N GLU A 50 15.89 13.06 18.50
CA GLU A 50 14.50 13.38 18.82
C GLU A 50 13.77 14.03 17.63
N PRO A 51 12.48 13.69 17.41
CA PRO A 51 11.70 14.31 16.36
C PRO A 51 11.46 15.80 16.66
N ARG A 52 11.93 16.67 15.78
CA ARG A 52 11.65 18.12 15.86
C ARG A 52 10.20 18.37 15.49
N SER A 53 9.49 19.11 16.33
CA SER A 53 8.05 19.33 16.19
C SER A 53 7.64 20.27 15.03
N THR A 54 8.55 21.06 14.46
CA THR A 54 8.10 22.29 13.75
C THR A 54 8.91 22.79 12.54
N ASP A 55 9.87 22.06 11.98
CA ASP A 55 10.68 22.67 10.90
C ASP A 55 10.31 22.17 9.50
N HIS A 56 9.49 22.98 8.82
CA HIS A 56 9.08 22.89 7.42
C HIS A 56 10.22 23.00 6.38
N GLY A 57 11.49 22.74 6.73
CA GLY A 57 12.55 22.93 5.73
C GLY A 57 13.99 22.56 6.06
N SER A 58 14.33 22.02 7.22
CA SER A 58 15.74 21.76 7.56
C SER A 58 16.08 20.27 7.73
N GLU A 59 16.99 19.84 6.84
CA GLU A 59 17.91 18.70 6.89
C GLU A 59 17.31 17.27 6.96
N PRO A 60 17.32 16.52 5.83
CA PRO A 60 16.83 15.13 5.73
C PRO A 60 17.77 14.07 6.32
N HIS A 61 18.81 14.47 7.05
CA HIS A 61 19.91 13.57 7.44
C HIS A 61 19.78 12.97 8.84
N GLN A 62 18.80 13.36 9.64
CA GLN A 62 18.61 12.78 10.98
C GLN A 62 17.71 11.54 10.95
N GLU A 63 18.15 10.48 11.62
CA GLU A 63 17.39 9.26 11.86
C GLU A 63 16.73 9.36 13.22
N TRP A 64 15.43 9.04 13.30
CA TRP A 64 14.71 9.02 14.58
C TRP A 64 14.05 7.65 14.77
N ALA A 65 13.86 7.27 16.02
CA ALA A 65 13.27 5.99 16.38
C ALA A 65 11.77 5.97 16.08
N VAL A 66 11.32 4.96 15.32
CA VAL A 66 9.90 4.67 15.11
C VAL A 66 9.63 3.20 15.33
N LYS A 67 8.39 2.88 15.68
CA LYS A 67 7.87 1.51 15.70
C LYS A 67 6.59 1.40 14.88
N VAL A 68 6.35 0.22 14.32
CA VAL A 68 5.09 -0.13 13.68
C VAL A 68 4.24 -0.85 14.72
N ASP A 69 3.22 -0.17 15.25
CA ASP A 69 2.39 -0.72 16.34
C ASP A 69 1.19 -1.51 15.82
N MET A 70 0.56 -0.98 14.77
CA MET A 70 -0.75 -1.45 14.32
C MET A 70 -0.92 -1.28 12.82
N ILE A 71 -1.76 -2.14 12.24
CA ILE A 71 -2.12 -2.13 10.84
C ILE A 71 -3.63 -2.17 10.75
N ALA A 72 -4.20 -1.20 10.06
CA ALA A 72 -5.61 -1.20 9.71
C ALA A 72 -5.77 -1.95 8.39
N GLU A 73 -6.22 -3.20 8.48
CA GLU A 73 -6.66 -4.00 7.34
C GLU A 73 -8.17 -3.84 7.15
N TRP A 74 -8.67 -4.20 5.97
CA TRP A 74 -10.09 -4.05 5.62
C TRP A 74 -11.03 -4.90 6.50
N PHE A 75 -10.52 -5.94 7.16
CA PHE A 75 -11.26 -6.80 8.08
C PHE A 75 -10.99 -6.51 9.56
N GLY A 76 -10.19 -5.48 9.88
CA GLY A 76 -9.92 -5.08 11.26
C GLY A 76 -8.49 -4.60 11.50
N THR A 77 -8.17 -4.38 12.77
CA THR A 77 -6.83 -3.93 13.19
C THR A 77 -5.99 -5.09 13.69
N LYS A 78 -4.73 -5.17 13.24
CA LYS A 78 -3.76 -6.17 13.68
C LYS A 78 -2.59 -5.50 14.41
N ARG A 79 -2.18 -6.06 15.55
CA ARG A 79 -0.95 -5.65 16.28
C ARG A 79 0.30 -6.20 15.59
N CYS A 80 1.35 -5.39 15.55
CA CYS A 80 2.66 -5.75 15.00
C CYS A 80 3.67 -6.12 16.09
N CYS A 81 4.83 -6.59 15.65
CA CYS A 81 5.96 -6.98 16.51
C CYS A 81 6.54 -5.86 17.38
N GLY A 82 6.21 -4.58 17.14
CA GLY A 82 6.67 -3.46 17.97
C GLY A 82 8.16 -3.09 17.88
N HIS A 83 8.96 -3.81 17.07
CA HIS A 83 10.38 -3.50 16.85
C HIS A 83 10.61 -2.04 16.45
N VAL A 84 11.62 -1.43 17.08
CA VAL A 84 12.06 -0.06 16.83
C VAL A 84 13.10 -0.05 15.71
N ILE A 85 12.91 0.85 14.74
CA ILE A 85 13.76 1.01 13.57
C ILE A 85 13.88 2.51 13.27
N GLY A 86 14.95 2.91 12.60
CA GLY A 86 15.04 4.26 12.02
C GLY A 86 13.94 4.53 11.00
N ARG A 87 13.30 5.70 11.09
CA ARG A 87 12.28 6.19 10.14
C ARG A 87 12.72 6.13 8.68
N LYS A 88 13.93 6.55 8.32
CA LYS A 88 14.40 6.50 6.92
C LYS A 88 14.63 5.07 6.49
N CYS A 89 15.23 4.25 7.35
CA CYS A 89 15.39 2.82 7.09
C CYS A 89 14.04 2.14 6.85
N LEU A 90 13.04 2.42 7.69
CA LEU A 90 11.66 1.94 7.52
C LEU A 90 11.06 2.45 6.20
N ALA A 91 11.17 3.75 5.90
CA ALA A 91 10.63 4.32 4.66
C ALA A 91 11.30 3.72 3.40
N LYS A 92 12.62 3.50 3.44
CA LYS A 92 13.37 2.84 2.36
C LYS A 92 12.94 1.39 2.19
N HIS A 93 12.73 0.68 3.30
CA HIS A 93 12.24 -0.70 3.30
C HIS A 93 10.83 -0.81 2.70
N LEU A 94 9.89 0.04 3.13
CA LEU A 94 8.52 0.08 2.61
C LEU A 94 8.44 0.47 1.13
N LYS A 95 9.34 1.35 0.66
CA LYS A 95 9.47 1.73 -0.76
C LYS A 95 10.23 0.69 -1.60
N GLY A 96 10.90 -0.26 -0.94
CA GLY A 96 11.68 -1.30 -1.60
C GLY A 96 10.81 -2.16 -2.52
N PRO A 97 11.30 -2.54 -3.70
CA PRO A 97 10.60 -3.52 -4.52
C PRO A 97 10.67 -4.91 -3.88
N GLY A 98 9.65 -5.72 -4.12
CA GLY A 98 9.65 -7.13 -3.78
C GLY A 98 8.84 -7.53 -2.53
N PRO A 99 8.79 -8.83 -2.24
CA PRO A 99 7.88 -9.44 -1.26
C PRO A 99 8.35 -9.29 0.19
N TRP A 100 9.37 -8.47 0.43
CA TRP A 100 9.96 -8.26 1.76
C TRP A 100 9.55 -6.93 2.38
N ARG A 101 9.06 -5.97 1.58
CA ARG A 101 8.62 -4.66 2.05
C ARG A 101 7.48 -4.73 3.06
N ASN A 102 6.72 -5.82 3.04
CA ASN A 102 5.56 -6.05 3.89
C ASN A 102 5.89 -6.86 5.15
N LYS A 103 7.18 -7.05 5.46
CA LYS A 103 7.64 -7.78 6.64
C LYS A 103 8.56 -6.92 7.49
N CYS A 104 8.60 -7.19 8.78
CA CYS A 104 9.60 -6.59 9.66
C CYS A 104 11.01 -7.02 9.24
N PRO A 105 11.96 -6.09 9.04
CA PRO A 105 13.33 -6.46 8.68
C PRO A 105 14.10 -7.16 9.82
N LEU A 106 13.65 -7.05 11.08
CA LEU A 106 14.30 -7.68 12.23
C LEU A 106 13.78 -9.10 12.50
N CYS A 107 12.46 -9.27 12.67
CA CYS A 107 11.86 -10.56 13.02
C CYS A 107 11.12 -11.27 11.87
N ARG A 108 10.97 -10.61 10.71
CA ARG A 108 10.24 -11.11 9.53
C ARG A 108 8.73 -11.30 9.72
N ASP A 109 8.15 -10.79 10.81
CA ASP A 109 6.69 -10.74 10.97
C ASP A 109 6.03 -10.00 9.82
N VAL A 110 4.96 -10.58 9.29
CA VAL A 110 4.22 -9.99 8.17
C VAL A 110 3.33 -8.86 8.68
N TRP A 111 3.63 -7.66 8.21
CA TRP A 111 2.85 -6.46 8.47
C TRP A 111 1.52 -6.54 7.70
N PHE A 112 1.57 -6.49 6.37
CA PHE A 112 0.38 -6.52 5.54
C PHE A 112 0.53 -7.57 4.44
N HIS A 113 -0.58 -8.12 3.97
CA HIS A 113 -0.56 -8.99 2.80
C HIS A 113 -0.62 -8.12 1.54
N ASP A 114 0.33 -8.30 0.62
CA ASP A 114 0.17 -7.78 -0.73
C ASP A 114 -1.03 -8.50 -1.34
N VAL A 115 -2.16 -7.80 -1.44
CA VAL A 115 -3.30 -8.30 -2.19
C VAL A 115 -2.84 -8.30 -3.65
N ALA A 116 -2.32 -9.44 -4.11
CA ALA A 116 -2.01 -9.62 -5.51
C ALA A 116 -3.27 -9.21 -6.29
N PRO A 117 -3.16 -8.32 -7.29
CA PRO A 117 -4.32 -7.94 -8.07
C PRO A 117 -4.94 -9.23 -8.60
N ARG A 118 -6.21 -9.49 -8.27
CA ARG A 118 -6.91 -10.75 -8.61
C ARG A 118 -6.88 -11.06 -10.11
N ASN A 119 -6.56 -10.07 -10.94
CA ASN A 119 -6.42 -10.19 -12.39
C ASN A 119 -5.04 -10.68 -12.88
N ALA A 120 -4.10 -10.97 -11.99
CA ALA A 120 -2.85 -11.64 -12.33
C ALA A 120 -2.90 -13.14 -12.02
N GLN A 121 -4.07 -13.78 -12.15
CA GLN A 121 -4.01 -15.18 -12.55
C GLN A 121 -3.26 -15.18 -13.89
N PRO A 122 -2.11 -15.86 -14.01
CA PRO A 122 -1.70 -16.29 -15.31
C PRO A 122 -2.91 -17.07 -15.81
N GLN A 123 -3.56 -16.60 -16.86
CA GLN A 123 -4.23 -17.54 -17.72
C GLN A 123 -3.12 -18.46 -18.17
N VAL A 124 -2.88 -19.50 -17.39
CA VAL A 124 -2.45 -20.77 -17.89
C VAL A 124 -3.59 -21.09 -18.84
N GLU A 125 -3.48 -20.60 -20.09
CA GLU A 125 -4.06 -21.28 -21.23
C GLU A 125 -3.81 -22.74 -20.92
N ALA A 126 -4.87 -23.45 -20.54
CA ALA A 126 -4.79 -24.86 -20.27
C ALA A 126 -4.05 -25.42 -21.49
N PRO A 127 -2.84 -25.99 -21.33
CA PRO A 127 -2.19 -26.61 -22.46
C PRO A 127 -3.20 -27.61 -22.97
N GLU A 128 -3.65 -27.42 -24.22
CA GLU A 128 -4.54 -28.37 -24.87
C GLU A 128 -4.03 -29.78 -24.55
N PRO A 129 -4.92 -30.70 -24.16
CA PRO A 129 -4.51 -32.01 -23.72
C PRO A 129 -3.58 -32.61 -24.77
N PRO A 130 -2.29 -32.89 -24.45
CA PRO A 130 -1.40 -33.48 -25.42
C PRO A 130 -1.99 -34.84 -25.77
N SER A 131 -2.35 -35.00 -27.05
CA SER A 131 -2.74 -36.25 -27.67
C SER A 131 -1.88 -37.38 -27.10
N THR A 132 -2.55 -38.28 -26.39
CA THR A 132 -2.00 -39.46 -25.74
C THR A 132 -1.38 -40.39 -26.78
N THR A 133 -0.11 -40.19 -27.13
CA THR A 133 0.73 -41.22 -27.77
C THR A 133 2.19 -40.75 -27.82
N ARG A 134 2.93 -40.91 -26.71
CA ARG A 134 4.33 -41.39 -26.71
C ARG A 134 4.86 -41.44 -25.28
N ALA A 135 4.47 -42.53 -24.64
CA ALA A 135 5.08 -43.05 -23.43
C ALA A 135 6.60 -43.27 -23.62
N LEU A 136 7.33 -43.00 -22.53
CA LEU A 136 8.57 -43.69 -22.12
C LEU A 136 9.79 -43.60 -23.06
N ARG A 137 10.63 -42.54 -22.98
CA ARG A 137 12.07 -42.65 -23.37
C ARG A 137 13.00 -41.44 -23.10
N ARG A 138 12.94 -40.73 -21.97
CA ARG A 138 13.90 -39.62 -21.76
C ARG A 138 14.42 -39.39 -20.34
N SER A 139 14.69 -40.46 -19.59
CA SER A 139 15.28 -40.42 -18.25
C SER A 139 16.82 -40.54 -18.21
N GLN A 140 17.58 -40.12 -19.24
CA GLN A 140 19.03 -40.42 -19.28
C GLN A 140 20.00 -39.34 -19.82
N ARG A 141 19.65 -38.04 -19.84
CA ARG A 141 20.58 -36.99 -20.34
C ARG A 141 20.64 -35.70 -19.51
N ILE A 142 20.66 -35.79 -18.18
CA ILE A 142 20.88 -34.62 -17.31
C ILE A 142 22.02 -34.88 -16.31
N ALA A 143 23.14 -35.43 -16.79
CA ALA A 143 24.37 -35.58 -15.99
C ALA A 143 25.60 -34.88 -16.60
N GLU A 144 25.54 -34.30 -17.80
CA GLU A 144 26.74 -33.85 -18.54
C GLU A 144 26.69 -32.40 -19.06
N ARG A 145 26.12 -31.45 -18.31
CA ARG A 145 26.16 -30.01 -18.70
C ARG A 145 26.69 -29.09 -17.61
N ARG A 146 27.70 -29.55 -16.85
CA ARG A 146 28.36 -28.74 -15.80
C ARG A 146 29.72 -28.15 -16.20
N SER A 147 30.07 -28.14 -17.48
CA SER A 147 31.36 -27.63 -17.93
C SER A 147 31.15 -26.72 -19.13
N MET A 148 31.65 -25.48 -19.02
CA MET A 148 31.69 -24.42 -20.05
C MET A 148 30.46 -23.49 -20.14
N SER A 149 30.63 -22.28 -19.61
CA SER A 149 30.57 -21.00 -20.34
C SER A 149 30.58 -19.86 -19.30
N GLN A 150 31.73 -19.36 -18.86
CA GLN A 150 32.40 -18.17 -19.39
C GLN A 150 31.48 -17.05 -19.91
N ARG A 151 31.61 -15.89 -19.23
CA ARG A 151 31.60 -14.52 -19.77
C ARG A 151 30.35 -14.05 -20.52
N SER A 152 29.65 -13.07 -19.95
CA SER A 152 29.44 -11.80 -20.67
C SER A 152 28.91 -10.68 -19.78
N SER A 153 29.56 -9.55 -19.99
CA SER A 153 29.26 -8.16 -19.67
C SER A 153 27.94 -7.63 -20.23
N GLY A 154 27.35 -6.66 -19.53
CA GLY A 154 26.41 -5.64 -20.02
C GLY A 154 26.05 -4.75 -18.83
N SER A 155 26.37 -3.44 -18.74
CA SER A 155 26.21 -2.31 -19.68
C SER A 155 24.75 -2.19 -20.14
N ILE A 156 23.88 -1.51 -19.38
CA ILE A 156 23.62 -0.05 -19.28
C ILE A 156 22.60 0.47 -20.33
N HIS A 157 21.59 1.18 -19.80
CA HIS A 157 20.67 2.17 -20.39
C HIS A 157 19.37 1.76 -21.10
N GLY A 158 18.26 2.33 -20.61
CA GLY A 158 16.99 2.44 -21.34
C GLY A 158 15.75 2.69 -20.47
N VAL A 159 15.72 3.74 -19.64
CA VAL A 159 14.48 4.12 -18.90
C VAL A 159 13.68 5.10 -19.75
N ALA A 160 12.58 4.62 -20.35
CA ALA A 160 11.60 5.45 -21.02
C ALA A 160 10.80 6.25 -19.98
N ARG A 161 10.89 7.58 -20.09
CA ARG A 161 10.22 8.57 -19.24
C ARG A 161 8.83 8.85 -19.80
N THR A 162 7.81 8.14 -19.31
CA THR A 162 6.41 8.47 -19.61
C THR A 162 5.88 9.53 -18.65
N GLN A 163 5.61 10.72 -19.18
CA GLN A 163 4.95 11.82 -18.48
C GLN A 163 3.47 11.44 -18.25
N SER A 164 3.14 10.97 -17.05
CA SER A 164 1.76 10.77 -16.62
C SER A 164 1.11 12.12 -16.33
N ARG A 165 0.24 12.55 -17.24
CA ARG A 165 -0.74 13.61 -17.04
C ARG A 165 -1.59 13.30 -15.80
N GLN A 166 -1.37 14.04 -14.72
CA GLN A 166 -2.25 14.00 -13.55
C GLN A 166 -3.62 14.57 -13.93
N ARG A 167 -4.62 13.69 -14.01
CA ARG A 167 -6.02 14.08 -14.12
C ARG A 167 -6.55 14.29 -12.69
N PRO A 168 -7.11 15.45 -12.34
CA PRO A 168 -7.61 15.71 -10.98
C PRO A 168 -8.77 14.77 -10.69
N GLN A 169 -8.55 13.82 -9.77
CA GLN A 169 -9.59 12.90 -9.32
C GLN A 169 -10.52 13.63 -8.35
N ARG A 170 -11.78 13.79 -8.78
CA ARG A 170 -12.88 14.26 -7.94
C ARG A 170 -13.16 13.20 -6.87
N ARG A 171 -12.55 13.37 -5.70
CA ARG A 171 -12.95 12.67 -4.47
C ARG A 171 -14.41 12.97 -4.14
N PRO A 172 -15.11 12.13 -3.34
CA PRO A 172 -16.39 12.48 -2.74
C PRO A 172 -16.14 13.57 -1.68
N ILE A 173 -15.94 14.79 -2.16
CA ILE A 173 -15.69 16.02 -1.42
C ILE A 173 -16.80 16.28 -0.39
N ARG A 174 -17.98 15.65 -0.54
CA ARG A 174 -19.17 15.97 0.25
C ARG A 174 -19.11 15.51 1.70
N PHE A 175 -18.53 14.36 2.05
CA PHE A 175 -18.57 13.93 3.46
C PHE A 175 -17.67 14.80 4.33
N THR A 176 -16.40 14.97 3.95
CA THR A 176 -15.47 15.81 4.72
C THR A 176 -15.94 17.27 4.75
N GLN A 177 -16.48 17.82 3.65
CA GLN A 177 -17.06 19.16 3.68
C GLN A 177 -18.30 19.25 4.56
N ARG A 178 -19.19 18.25 4.56
CA ARG A 178 -20.35 18.20 5.46
C ARG A 178 -19.93 18.08 6.92
N LEU A 179 -18.87 17.33 7.20
CA LEU A 179 -18.30 17.20 8.53
C LEU A 179 -17.70 18.52 9.00
N MET A 180 -16.86 19.17 8.19
CA MET A 180 -16.28 20.47 8.56
C MET A 180 -17.35 21.56 8.71
N ALA A 181 -18.36 21.57 7.84
CA ALA A 181 -19.50 22.48 7.96
C ALA A 181 -20.35 22.21 9.21
N ALA A 182 -20.56 20.93 9.56
CA ALA A 182 -21.31 20.57 10.75
C ALA A 182 -20.54 20.88 12.04
N LEU A 183 -19.20 20.85 12.02
CA LEU A 183 -18.37 21.16 13.18
C LEU A 183 -18.01 22.66 13.29
N GLU A 184 -18.52 23.51 12.38
CA GLU A 184 -18.26 24.96 12.37
C GLU A 184 -16.77 25.30 12.51
N VAL A 185 -15.91 24.49 11.89
CA VAL A 185 -14.46 24.73 11.92
C VAL A 185 -14.18 25.98 11.10
N GLU A 186 -13.67 27.02 11.76
CA GLU A 186 -13.36 28.29 11.12
C GLU A 186 -12.13 28.11 10.22
N ASP A 187 -12.25 28.44 8.94
CA ASP A 187 -11.20 28.23 7.92
C ASP A 187 -9.88 28.86 8.38
N GLY A 188 -8.89 28.01 8.70
CA GLY A 188 -7.55 28.41 9.13
C GLY A 188 -7.30 28.35 10.65
N THR A 189 -8.26 27.88 11.44
CA THR A 189 -8.06 27.58 12.87
C THR A 189 -8.16 26.06 13.11
N GLU A 190 -7.34 25.54 14.03
CA GLU A 190 -7.40 24.14 14.46
C GLU A 190 -8.43 23.92 15.59
N GLU A 191 -9.21 24.95 15.95
CA GLU A 191 -10.13 24.92 17.07
C GLU A 191 -11.56 24.64 16.61
N VAL A 192 -12.22 23.67 17.27
CA VAL A 192 -13.64 23.35 17.06
C VAL A 192 -14.46 24.08 18.11
N LYS A 193 -15.40 24.92 17.70
CA LYS A 193 -16.30 25.62 18.62
C LYS A 193 -17.38 24.68 19.11
N GLY A 194 -17.37 24.34 20.40
CA GLY A 194 -18.44 23.57 21.03
C GLY A 194 -17.96 22.78 22.24
N THR A 195 -18.92 22.31 23.03
CA THR A 195 -18.65 21.30 24.06
C THR A 195 -18.41 19.93 23.40
N MET A 196 -17.66 19.06 24.07
CA MET A 196 -17.37 17.72 23.55
C MET A 196 -18.68 16.95 23.26
N GLU A 197 -19.68 17.10 24.13
CA GLU A 197 -21.00 16.47 24.01
C GLU A 197 -21.77 16.94 22.76
N GLU A 198 -21.60 18.20 22.36
CA GLU A 198 -22.20 18.72 21.13
C GLU A 198 -21.53 18.13 19.88
N VAL A 199 -20.20 18.00 19.90
CA VAL A 199 -19.43 17.38 18.81
C VAL A 199 -19.84 15.93 18.62
N GLU A 200 -19.92 15.15 19.70
CA GLU A 200 -20.35 13.74 19.64
C GLU A 200 -21.78 13.61 19.11
N ARG A 201 -22.70 14.48 19.56
CA ARG A 201 -24.09 14.48 19.07
C ARG A 201 -24.19 14.81 17.58
N ARG A 202 -23.38 15.76 17.09
CA ARG A 202 -23.33 16.14 15.67
C ARG A 202 -22.72 15.01 14.82
N LEU A 203 -21.68 14.35 15.31
CA LEU A 203 -21.08 13.19 14.65
C LEU A 203 -22.07 12.03 14.51
N ASN A 204 -22.78 11.65 15.57
CA ASN A 204 -23.74 10.55 15.53
C ASN A 204 -24.84 10.77 14.48
N ARG A 205 -25.38 11.99 14.37
CA ARG A 205 -26.36 12.33 13.32
C ARG A 205 -25.80 12.14 11.92
N LEU A 206 -24.56 12.56 11.66
CA LEU A 206 -23.92 12.39 10.35
C LEU A 206 -23.71 10.91 9.98
N TYR A 207 -23.48 10.05 10.97
CA TYR A 207 -23.34 8.61 10.75
C TYR A 207 -24.68 7.92 10.52
N GLU A 208 -25.74 8.31 11.22
CA GLU A 208 -27.10 7.84 10.99
C GLU A 208 -27.58 8.22 9.57
N ASP A 209 -27.38 9.47 9.15
CA ASP A 209 -27.73 9.96 7.81
C ASP A 209 -26.96 9.26 6.66
N ALA A 210 -25.78 8.71 6.96
CA ALA A 210 -24.95 8.02 5.96
C ALA A 210 -25.27 6.53 5.84
N THR A 211 -25.99 5.96 6.81
CA THR A 211 -26.30 4.52 6.89
C THR A 211 -27.77 4.19 6.58
N GLY A 212 -28.66 5.18 6.61
CA GLY A 212 -30.05 5.08 6.11
C GLY A 212 -30.18 5.37 4.63
#